data_AF-A0A9W9YHJ1-F1
#
_entry.id   AF-A0A9W9YHJ1-F1
#
_cell.length_a   1.000
_cell.length_b   1.000
_cell.length_c   1.000
_cell.angle_alpha   90.00
_cell.angle_beta   90.00
_cell.angle_gamma   90.00
#
_symmetry.space_group_name_H-M   'P 1'
#
loop_
_entity.id
_entity.type
_entity.pdbx_description
1 polymer ?
#
loop_
_entity_poly.entity_id
_entity_poly.type
_entity_poly.pdbx_seq_one_letter_code
_entity_poly.pdbx_strand_id
1 'polypeptide(L)'
;MAADSSLHAANEDDKLPERVVLWDETEAAEKQVKQVGTSACGATAVLNVLKLLGKSALVDTAINAVNTRLRDLDAPLPQYLLSRSVAGTTHEDLVEGLIS
;
A
#
# COMPACT_ATOMS: atom_id res chain seq x y z
N MET A 1 21.83 34.62 0.98
CA MET A 1 21.75 33.20 0.61
C MET A 1 20.31 32.93 0.23
N ALA A 2 20.02 32.86 -1.06
CA ALA A 2 18.66 32.64 -1.57
C ALA A 2 18.30 31.16 -1.38
N ALA A 3 17.18 30.90 -0.71
CA ALA A 3 16.55 29.59 -0.71
C ALA A 3 15.88 29.43 -2.08
N ASP A 4 16.42 28.52 -2.90
CA ASP A 4 15.78 28.09 -4.14
C ASP A 4 14.57 27.21 -3.77
N SER A 5 13.45 27.88 -3.47
CA SER A 5 12.14 27.27 -3.33
C SER A 5 11.52 27.14 -4.72
N SER A 6 12.05 26.22 -5.52
CA SER A 6 11.40 25.84 -6.77
C SER A 6 10.29 24.83 -6.45
N LEU A 7 9.16 25.34 -5.91
CA LEU A 7 7.90 24.67 -6.18
C LEU A 7 7.63 24.87 -7.67
N HIS A 8 7.88 23.84 -8.49
CA HIS A 8 7.37 23.80 -9.85
C HIS A 8 5.84 23.90 -9.78
N ALA A 9 5.32 25.10 -10.02
CA ALA A 9 3.91 25.27 -10.32
C ALA A 9 3.63 24.45 -11.59
N ALA A 10 2.81 23.41 -11.46
CA ALA A 10 2.39 22.60 -12.60
C ALA A 10 1.82 23.54 -13.66
N ASN A 11 2.46 23.59 -14.84
CA ASN A 11 1.96 24.37 -15.96
C ASN A 11 0.61 23.79 -16.39
N GLU A 12 -0.32 24.61 -16.88
CA GLU A 12 -1.66 24.14 -17.30
C GLU A 12 -1.62 23.09 -18.44
N ASP A 13 -0.48 22.95 -19.12
CA ASP A 13 -0.18 21.92 -20.13
C ASP A 13 0.38 20.60 -19.54
N ASP A 14 0.70 20.53 -18.24
CA ASP A 14 1.05 19.29 -17.51
C ASP A 14 -0.21 18.51 -17.12
N LYS A 15 -1.11 18.26 -18.08
CA LYS A 15 -2.17 17.29 -17.83
C LYS A 15 -1.54 15.92 -17.68
N LEU A 16 -1.57 15.39 -16.46
CA LEU A 16 -1.30 13.98 -16.22
C LEU A 16 -2.11 13.15 -17.23
N PRO A 17 -1.54 12.08 -17.77
CA PRO A 17 -2.26 11.19 -18.67
C PRO A 17 -3.58 10.76 -18.03
N GLU A 18 -4.62 10.60 -18.85
CA GLU A 18 -5.92 10.08 -18.39
C GLU A 18 -5.77 8.77 -17.60
N ARG A 19 -4.72 8.00 -17.91
CA ARG A 19 -4.33 6.81 -17.18
C ARG A 19 -2.81 6.69 -17.11
N VAL A 20 -2.28 6.61 -15.88
CA VAL A 20 -0.89 6.23 -15.62
C VAL A 20 -0.89 4.80 -15.10
N VAL A 21 -0.15 3.91 -15.77
CA VAL A 21 0.10 2.55 -15.31
C VAL A 21 1.61 2.41 -15.11
N LEU A 22 2.01 1.92 -13.94
CA LEU A 22 3.41 1.87 -13.52
C LEU A 22 4.15 0.63 -14.05
N TRP A 23 3.40 -0.44 -14.32
CA TRP A 23 3.84 -1.65 -14.98
C TRP A 23 2.87 -1.97 -16.11
N ASP A 24 3.37 -2.42 -17.25
CA ASP A 24 2.49 -3.03 -18.25
C ASP A 24 1.93 -4.37 -17.76
N GLU A 25 1.03 -4.98 -18.54
CA GLU A 25 0.38 -6.24 -18.16
C GLU A 25 1.37 -7.40 -17.96
N THR A 26 2.44 -7.45 -18.76
CA THR A 26 3.47 -8.49 -18.68
C THR A 26 4.32 -8.29 -17.43
N GLU A 27 4.76 -7.05 -17.21
CA GLU A 27 5.51 -6.67 -16.02
C GLU A 27 4.70 -6.90 -14.74
N ALA A 28 3.41 -6.55 -14.73
CA ALA A 28 2.55 -6.80 -13.60
C ALA A 28 2.40 -8.30 -13.35
N ALA A 29 2.21 -9.12 -14.40
CA ALA A 29 2.12 -10.57 -14.27
C ALA A 29 3.37 -11.20 -13.63
N GLU A 30 4.56 -10.71 -13.99
CA GLU A 30 5.84 -11.20 -13.50
C GLU A 30 6.23 -10.63 -12.13
N LYS A 31 6.00 -9.34 -11.92
CA LYS A 31 6.54 -8.60 -10.77
C LYS A 31 5.56 -8.52 -9.61
N GLN A 32 4.25 -8.63 -9.83
CA GLN A 32 3.30 -8.44 -8.74
C GLN A 32 3.55 -9.40 -7.58
N VAL A 33 3.46 -8.86 -6.37
CA VAL A 33 3.38 -9.65 -5.15
C VAL A 33 1.94 -10.10 -5.00
N LYS A 34 1.74 -11.43 -4.98
CA LYS A 34 0.45 -12.04 -4.66
C LYS A 34 0.11 -11.76 -3.20
N GLN A 35 -1.17 -11.70 -2.89
CA GLN A 35 -1.63 -11.43 -1.53
C GLN A 35 -0.95 -12.36 -0.52
N VAL A 36 -0.24 -11.75 0.43
CA VAL A 36 0.66 -12.45 1.35
C VAL A 36 -0.04 -13.11 2.54
N GLY A 37 -1.34 -12.83 2.72
CA GLY A 37 -2.13 -13.42 3.80
C GLY A 37 -3.56 -12.88 3.90
N THR A 38 -4.37 -13.51 4.74
CA THR A 38 -5.74 -13.07 5.05
C THR A 38 -5.71 -11.66 5.64
N SER A 39 -6.56 -10.77 5.12
CA SER A 39 -6.60 -9.35 5.49
C SER A 39 -5.33 -8.54 5.17
N ALA A 40 -4.25 -9.15 4.65
CA ALA A 40 -2.98 -8.49 4.36
C ALA A 40 -2.91 -7.82 2.97
N CYS A 41 -4.05 -7.32 2.45
CA CYS A 41 -4.09 -6.65 1.15
C CYS A 41 -3.26 -5.36 1.14
N GLY A 42 -3.28 -4.59 2.23
CA GLY A 42 -2.48 -3.36 2.33
C GLY A 42 -0.98 -3.60 2.41
N ALA A 43 -0.54 -4.57 3.21
CA ALA A 43 0.87 -4.97 3.24
C ALA A 43 1.35 -5.44 1.85
N THR A 44 0.48 -6.16 1.13
CA THR A 44 0.74 -6.58 -0.26
C THR A 44 0.86 -5.38 -1.20
N ALA A 45 0.02 -4.36 -1.04
CA ALA A 45 0.10 -3.13 -1.82
C ALA A 45 1.43 -2.40 -1.56
N VAL A 46 1.85 -2.27 -0.29
CA VAL A 46 3.16 -1.69 0.06
C VAL A 46 4.32 -2.46 -0.54
N LEU A 47 4.31 -3.79 -0.46
CA LEU A 47 5.37 -4.61 -1.06
C LEU A 47 5.47 -4.42 -2.58
N ASN A 48 4.33 -4.27 -3.27
CA ASN A 48 4.32 -3.95 -4.70
C ASN A 48 4.91 -2.56 -4.99
N VAL A 49 4.54 -1.53 -4.19
CA VAL A 49 5.09 -0.17 -4.33
C VAL A 49 6.60 -0.16 -4.06
N LEU A 50 7.07 -0.82 -3.01
CA LEU A 50 8.50 -0.93 -2.72
C LEU A 50 9.24 -1.59 -3.88
N LYS A 51 8.69 -2.70 -4.42
CA LYS A 51 9.28 -3.39 -5.57
C LYS A 51 9.33 -2.50 -6.81
N LEU A 52 8.29 -1.71 -7.07
CA LEU A 52 8.27 -0.73 -8.14
C LEU A 52 9.38 0.33 -7.96
N LEU A 53 9.63 0.76 -6.72
CA LEU A 53 10.68 1.71 -6.37
C LEU A 53 12.09 1.08 -6.28
N GLY A 54 12.25 -0.19 -6.66
CA GLY A 54 13.53 -0.91 -6.56
C GLY A 54 13.97 -1.23 -5.13
N LYS A 55 13.05 -1.19 -4.17
CA LYS A 55 13.27 -1.52 -2.75
C LYS A 55 12.65 -2.88 -2.41
N SER A 56 13.09 -3.47 -1.31
CA SER A 56 12.52 -4.70 -0.78
C SER A 56 12.32 -4.59 0.73
N ALA A 57 11.32 -5.31 1.23
CA ALA A 57 11.06 -5.48 2.66
C ALA A 57 10.63 -6.93 2.91
N LEU A 58 10.83 -7.40 4.14
CA LEU A 58 10.25 -8.67 4.56
C LEU A 58 8.74 -8.52 4.70
N VAL A 59 8.01 -9.61 4.43
CA VAL A 59 6.54 -9.65 4.51
C VAL A 59 6.07 -9.25 5.92
N ASP A 60 6.67 -9.83 6.96
CA ASP A 60 6.31 -9.53 8.34
C ASP A 60 6.59 -8.07 8.72
N THR A 61 7.67 -7.49 8.19
CA THR A 61 7.98 -6.06 8.36
C THR A 61 6.88 -5.20 7.75
N ALA A 62 6.44 -5.52 6.52
CA ALA A 62 5.36 -4.78 5.87
C ALA A 62 4.02 -4.93 6.60
N ILE A 63 3.69 -6.14 7.09
CA ILE A 63 2.46 -6.41 7.86
C ILE A 63 2.43 -5.59 9.15
N ASN A 64 3.55 -5.56 9.87
CA ASN A 64 3.68 -4.82 11.13
C ASN A 64 3.67 -3.31 10.90
N ALA A 65 4.36 -2.82 9.86
CA ALA A 65 4.43 -1.39 9.56
C ALA A 65 3.07 -0.80 9.20
N VAL A 66 2.26 -1.50 8.39
CA VAL A 66 0.91 -1.03 7.98
C VAL A 66 -0.19 -1.43 8.97
N ASN A 67 0.18 -1.88 10.17
CA ASN A 67 -0.76 -2.18 11.25
C ASN A 67 -1.94 -3.07 10.80
N THR A 68 -1.65 -4.18 10.11
CA THR A 68 -2.69 -5.04 9.54
C THR A 68 -3.53 -5.68 10.65
N ARG A 69 -4.81 -5.33 10.71
CA ARG A 69 -5.79 -5.92 11.63
C ARG A 69 -6.30 -7.26 11.11
N LEU A 70 -6.25 -8.28 11.95
CA LEU A 70 -6.72 -9.62 11.62
C LEU A 70 -8.19 -9.82 12.02
N ARG A 71 -8.82 -10.81 11.40
CA ARG A 71 -10.17 -11.25 11.77
C ARG A 71 -10.06 -12.14 12.99
N ASP A 72 -11.01 -12.01 13.92
CA ASP A 72 -11.10 -12.89 15.08
C ASP A 72 -11.89 -14.14 14.71
N LEU A 73 -11.18 -15.17 14.24
CA LEU A 73 -11.77 -16.40 13.69
C LEU A 73 -12.42 -17.28 14.77
N ASP A 74 -12.03 -17.10 16.04
CA ASP A 74 -12.49 -17.91 17.17
C ASP A 74 -13.63 -17.23 17.94
N ALA A 75 -14.02 -16.01 17.54
CA ALA A 75 -15.09 -15.27 18.18
C ALA A 75 -16.50 -15.78 17.83
N PRO A 76 -17.50 -15.57 18.70
CA PRO A 76 -18.90 -15.81 18.33
C PRO A 76 -19.30 -14.96 17.12
N LEU A 77 -20.30 -15.44 16.37
CA LEU A 77 -20.66 -14.87 15.06
C LEU A 77 -20.80 -13.33 15.05
N PRO A 78 -21.49 -12.66 15.99
CA PRO A 78 -21.58 -11.20 15.99
C PRO A 78 -20.22 -10.51 16.10
N GLN A 79 -19.35 -10.99 16.99
CA GLN A 79 -18.00 -10.47 17.21
C GLN A 79 -17.09 -10.75 16.01
N TYR A 80 -17.20 -11.94 15.41
CA TYR A 80 -16.49 -12.24 14.17
C TYR A 80 -16.88 -11.27 13.05
N LEU A 81 -18.18 -11.01 12.84
CA LEU A 81 -18.66 -10.06 11.84
C LEU A 81 -18.15 -8.64 12.11
N LEU A 82 -18.10 -8.21 13.37
CA LEU A 82 -17.51 -6.93 13.77
C LEU A 82 -16.00 -6.89 13.51
N SER A 83 -15.24 -7.93 13.89
CA SER A 83 -13.79 -7.99 13.60
C SER A 83 -13.52 -7.92 12.09
N ARG A 84 -14.41 -8.52 11.29
CA ARG A 84 -14.32 -8.50 9.83
C ARG A 84 -14.56 -7.13 9.21
N SER A 85 -15.38 -6.28 9.81
CA SER A 85 -15.62 -4.94 9.27
C SER A 85 -14.44 -4.00 9.46
N VAL A 86 -13.54 -4.32 10.38
CA VAL A 86 -12.34 -3.52 10.70
C VAL A 86 -11.01 -4.18 10.31
N ALA A 87 -11.05 -5.42 9.85
CA ALA A 87 -9.87 -6.17 9.42
C ALA A 87 -9.25 -5.58 8.14
N GLY A 88 -7.92 -5.66 8.04
CA GLY A 88 -7.14 -5.03 6.99
C GLY A 88 -6.41 -3.81 7.52
N THR A 89 -6.36 -2.76 6.70
CA THR A 89 -5.62 -1.54 7.00
C THR A 89 -6.36 -0.34 6.41
N THR A 90 -6.14 0.86 6.93
CA THR A 90 -6.64 2.11 6.32
C THR A 90 -5.59 2.72 5.40
N HIS A 91 -5.95 3.81 4.72
CA HIS A 91 -4.98 4.53 3.90
C HIS A 91 -3.95 5.28 4.75
N GLU A 92 -4.34 5.75 5.94
CA GLU A 92 -3.42 6.36 6.92
C GLU A 92 -2.39 5.34 7.40
N ASP A 93 -2.82 4.12 7.76
CA ASP A 93 -1.93 3.03 8.15
C ASP A 93 -0.87 2.73 7.04
N LEU A 94 -1.24 2.82 5.76
CA LEU A 94 -0.30 2.64 4.63
C LEU A 94 0.74 3.76 4.56
N VAL A 95 0.30 5.02 4.71
CA VAL A 95 1.18 6.19 4.64
C VAL A 95 2.15 6.20 5.82
N GLU A 96 1.64 5.96 7.02
CA GLU A 96 2.46 5.89 8.23
C GLU A 96 3.47 4.75 8.16
N GLY A 97 3.05 3.55 7.74
CA GLY A 97 3.94 2.39 7.60
C GLY A 97 5.00 2.52 6.50
N LEU A 98 4.84 3.43 5.55
CA LEU A 98 5.85 3.73 4.53
C LEU A 98 6.88 4.77 4.98
N ILE A 99 6.55 5.58 5.99
CA ILE A 99 7.40 6.66 6.52
C ILE A 99 8.16 6.20 7.79
N SER A 100 7.68 5.15 8.46
CA SER A 100 8.31 4.51 9.62
C SER A 100 9.60 3.75 9.26
#